data_AF-A0A8T7BRX1-F1
#
_entry.id   AF-A0A8T7BRX1-F1
#
_cell.length_a   1.000
_cell.length_b   1.000
_cell.length_c   1.000
_cell.angle_alpha   90.00
_cell.angle_beta   90.00
_cell.angle_gamma   90.00
#
_symmetry.space_group_name_H-M   'P 1'
#
loop_
_entity.id
_entity.type
_entity.pdbx_description
1 polymer ?
#
loop_
_entity_poly.entity_id
_entity_poly.type
_entity_poly.pdbx_seq_one_letter_code
_entity_poly.pdbx_strand_id
1 'polypeptide(L)'
;MARYIKVISRLIVVFSLTACGSTMANKFDWKATESAPKNYAMKIVTGHFYSPDGYSLYIPNKKRIHHGWGKGVSSHLVGPDTKSLPNRMSISFFSYTEDKFYQGEFDLPYDKIVRLFDEGYFSPKE
;
A
#
# COMPACT_ATOMS: atom_id res chain seq x y z
N MET A 1 -61.67 -26.88 31.92
CA MET A 1 -61.62 -26.76 30.44
C MET A 1 -61.83 -25.28 30.13
N ALA A 2 -60.96 -24.46 29.53
CA ALA A 2 -59.71 -24.65 28.82
C ALA A 2 -58.74 -23.49 29.15
N ARG A 3 -57.44 -23.79 29.16
CA ARG A 3 -56.33 -22.85 29.31
C ARG A 3 -56.19 -21.99 28.05
N TYR A 4 -56.01 -20.67 28.20
CA TYR A 4 -55.49 -19.82 27.12
C TYR A 4 -54.19 -19.16 27.58
N ILE A 5 -53.08 -19.74 27.12
CA ILE A 5 -51.72 -19.23 27.27
C ILE A 5 -51.56 -18.07 26.28
N LYS A 6 -51.33 -16.86 26.79
CA LYS A 6 -50.89 -15.72 25.97
C LYS A 6 -49.42 -15.93 25.59
N VAL A 7 -49.17 -16.49 24.41
CA VAL A 7 -47.84 -16.55 23.83
C VAL A 7 -47.52 -15.16 23.26
N ILE A 8 -46.82 -14.33 24.03
CA ILE A 8 -46.26 -13.08 23.51
C ILE A 8 -45.04 -13.47 22.66
N SER A 9 -45.28 -13.65 21.37
CA SER A 9 -44.25 -13.77 20.34
C SER A 9 -43.46 -12.45 20.26
N ARG A 10 -42.32 -12.36 20.97
CA ARG A 10 -41.34 -11.29 20.77
C ARG A 10 -40.54 -11.58 19.51
N LEU A 11 -40.93 -10.96 18.40
CA LEU A 11 -40.16 -10.96 17.16
C LEU A 11 -38.97 -9.99 17.33
N ILE A 12 -37.83 -10.47 17.81
CA ILE A 12 -36.56 -9.72 17.76
C ILE A 12 -36.00 -9.89 16.34
N VAL A 13 -36.22 -8.90 15.49
CA VAL A 13 -35.60 -8.85 14.16
C VAL A 13 -34.18 -8.32 14.35
N VAL A 14 -33.20 -9.23 14.41
CA VAL A 14 -31.79 -8.88 14.30
C VAL A 14 -31.49 -8.70 12.82
N PHE A 15 -31.54 -7.45 12.36
CA PHE A 15 -31.13 -7.09 11.00
C PHE A 15 -29.59 -7.00 10.97
N SER A 16 -28.92 -8.16 10.95
CA SER A 16 -27.48 -8.22 10.71
C SER A 16 -27.24 -7.89 9.24
N LEU A 17 -27.00 -6.61 8.95
CA LEU A 17 -26.34 -6.19 7.72
C LEU A 17 -24.87 -6.62 7.81
N THR A 18 -24.58 -7.90 7.63
CA THR A 18 -23.25 -8.33 7.21
C THR A 18 -23.09 -7.98 5.74
N ALA A 19 -22.98 -6.68 5.48
CA ALA A 19 -22.38 -6.18 4.25
C ALA A 19 -20.87 -6.41 4.37
N CYS A 20 -20.44 -7.67 4.22
CA CYS A 20 -19.09 -7.91 3.74
C CYS A 20 -19.13 -7.62 2.24
N GLY A 21 -19.22 -6.34 1.90
CA GLY A 21 -18.96 -5.89 0.55
C GLY A 21 -17.49 -6.18 0.31
N SER A 22 -17.20 -7.22 -0.47
CA SER A 22 -15.95 -7.30 -1.20
C SER A 22 -15.92 -6.07 -2.11
N THR A 23 -15.39 -4.96 -1.60
CA THR A 23 -15.00 -3.85 -2.46
C THR A 23 -14.03 -4.46 -3.45
N MET A 24 -14.45 -4.57 -4.71
CA MET A 24 -13.54 -4.89 -5.79
C MET A 24 -12.41 -3.87 -5.68
N ALA A 25 -11.22 -4.32 -5.25
CA ALA A 25 -10.09 -3.43 -5.10
C ALA A 25 -9.77 -2.90 -6.49
N ASN A 26 -9.95 -1.58 -6.68
CA ASN A 26 -9.58 -0.93 -7.93
C ASN A 26 -8.10 -1.25 -8.23
N LYS A 27 -7.83 -1.69 -9.46
CA LYS A 27 -6.47 -2.00 -9.92
C LYS A 27 -5.97 -0.89 -10.80
N PHE A 28 -4.71 -0.51 -10.61
CA PHE A 28 -4.10 0.63 -11.27
C PHE A 28 -2.80 0.23 -11.95
N ASP A 29 -2.42 0.91 -13.02
CA ASP A 29 -1.08 0.77 -13.60
C ASP A 29 -0.10 1.64 -12.82
N TRP A 30 0.81 0.99 -12.10
CA TRP A 30 1.89 1.64 -11.38
C TRP A 30 3.10 0.72 -11.22
N LYS A 31 4.25 1.34 -10.91
CA LYS A 31 5.55 0.68 -10.75
C LYS A 31 6.28 1.24 -9.55
N ALA A 32 7.07 0.39 -8.88
CA ALA A 32 7.98 0.82 -7.83
C ALA A 32 9.30 1.30 -8.43
N THR A 33 9.82 2.40 -7.91
CA THR A 33 11.16 2.91 -8.20
C THR A 33 11.77 3.53 -6.95
N GLU A 34 13.08 3.56 -6.90
CA GLU A 34 13.87 4.02 -5.76
C GLU A 34 14.54 5.36 -6.03
N SER A 35 14.63 6.20 -4.99
CA SER A 35 15.33 7.48 -5.03
C SER A 35 15.98 7.77 -3.68
N ALA A 36 16.98 8.66 -3.67
CA ALA A 36 17.77 9.04 -2.50
C ALA A 36 18.25 10.48 -2.63
N PRO A 37 18.55 11.19 -1.52
CA PRO A 37 19.13 12.53 -1.58
C PRO A 37 20.45 12.54 -2.34
N LYS A 38 20.78 13.69 -2.96
CA LYS A 38 22.01 13.83 -3.76
C LYS A 38 23.30 13.55 -2.98
N ASN A 39 23.35 14.02 -1.74
CA ASN A 39 24.56 13.98 -0.92
C ASN A 39 24.57 12.81 0.09
N TYR A 40 23.56 11.94 0.03
CA TYR A 40 23.41 10.80 0.92
C TYR A 40 23.14 9.56 0.09
N ALA A 41 24.23 8.98 -0.44
CA ALA A 41 24.13 7.80 -1.26
C ALA A 41 23.66 6.62 -0.43
N MET A 42 22.70 5.87 -0.97
CA MET A 42 22.12 4.70 -0.33
C MET A 42 22.09 3.52 -1.30
N LYS A 43 22.00 2.30 -0.77
CA LYS A 43 21.65 1.11 -1.54
C LYS A 43 20.57 0.34 -0.79
N ILE A 44 19.45 0.11 -1.44
CA ILE A 44 18.40 -0.75 -0.88
C ILE A 44 18.96 -2.17 -0.78
N VAL A 45 18.76 -2.80 0.37
CA VAL A 45 19.06 -4.22 0.60
C VAL A 45 17.80 -5.02 0.25
N THR A 46 16.68 -4.66 0.87
CA THR A 46 15.35 -5.24 0.62
C THR A 46 14.30 -4.15 0.70
N GLY A 47 13.27 -4.22 -0.13
CA GLY A 47 12.16 -3.27 -0.07
C GLY A 47 10.92 -3.83 -0.74
N HIS A 48 9.76 -3.64 -0.11
CA HIS A 48 8.48 -4.14 -0.60
C HIS A 48 7.34 -3.21 -0.22
N PHE A 49 6.39 -3.08 -1.13
CA PHE A 49 5.06 -2.56 -0.89
C PHE A 49 4.08 -3.71 -0.66
N TYR A 50 3.11 -3.53 0.23
CA TYR A 50 2.05 -4.50 0.52
C TYR A 50 0.68 -3.83 0.40
N SER A 51 -0.26 -4.57 -0.16
CA SER A 51 -1.66 -4.19 -0.34
C SER A 51 -2.57 -4.91 0.66
N PRO A 52 -3.77 -4.37 0.96
CA PRO A 52 -4.73 -5.01 1.87
C PRO A 52 -5.19 -6.41 1.44
N ASP A 53 -5.19 -6.68 0.13
CA ASP A 53 -5.58 -7.96 -0.47
C ASP A 53 -4.45 -9.00 -0.49
N GLY A 54 -3.30 -8.70 0.12
CA GLY A 54 -2.13 -9.56 0.17
C GLY A 54 -1.21 -9.45 -1.05
N TYR A 55 -1.53 -8.61 -2.04
CA TYR A 55 -0.59 -8.31 -3.13
C TYR A 55 0.67 -7.63 -2.58
N SER A 56 1.82 -7.94 -3.18
CA SER A 56 3.08 -7.28 -2.84
C SER A 56 3.91 -6.97 -4.08
N LEU A 57 4.68 -5.89 -4.02
CA LEU A 57 5.59 -5.49 -5.08
C LEU A 57 6.93 -5.08 -4.49
N TYR A 58 8.01 -5.71 -4.96
CA TYR A 58 9.35 -5.35 -4.51
C TYR A 58 9.80 -4.00 -5.07
N ILE A 59 10.68 -3.32 -4.32
CA ILE A 59 11.35 -2.08 -4.71
C ILE A 59 12.72 -2.45 -5.31
N PRO A 60 13.10 -1.93 -6.49
CA PRO A 60 14.38 -2.27 -7.09
C PRO A 60 15.56 -1.90 -6.16
N ASN A 61 16.54 -2.81 -6.08
CA ASN A 61 17.61 -2.75 -5.07
C ASN A 61 19.03 -2.95 -5.63
N LYS A 62 19.19 -3.00 -6.96
CA LYS A 62 20.47 -3.34 -7.59
C LYS A 62 21.44 -2.16 -7.70
N LYS A 63 20.96 -0.93 -7.60
CA LYS A 63 21.75 0.29 -7.85
C LYS A 63 22.10 1.04 -6.56
N ARG A 64 23.25 1.71 -6.58
CA ARG A 64 23.56 2.79 -5.63
C ARG A 64 22.82 4.04 -6.08
N ILE A 65 21.99 4.60 -5.20
CA ILE A 65 21.08 5.71 -5.50
C ILE A 65 21.50 6.98 -4.78
N HIS A 66 21.45 8.11 -5.49
CA HIS A 66 21.90 9.44 -5.03
C HIS A 66 21.49 10.55 -6.03
N HIS A 67 20.38 10.39 -6.76
CA HIS A 67 20.01 11.31 -7.85
C HIS A 67 19.14 12.49 -7.39
N GLY A 68 18.73 12.50 -6.12
CA GLY A 68 17.78 13.44 -5.54
C GLY A 68 16.41 12.78 -5.30
N TRP A 69 15.69 13.30 -4.31
CA TRP A 69 14.36 12.81 -3.97
C TRP A 69 13.38 12.93 -5.13
N GLY A 70 12.55 11.89 -5.31
CA GLY A 70 11.53 11.84 -6.35
C GLY A 70 12.10 11.54 -7.76
N LYS A 71 13.42 11.38 -7.91
CA LYS A 71 14.01 10.96 -9.18
C LYS A 71 14.26 9.45 -9.17
N GLY A 72 13.31 8.71 -9.73
CA GLY A 72 13.41 7.26 -9.87
C GLY A 72 14.62 6.84 -10.70
N VAL A 73 15.32 5.79 -10.27
CA VAL A 73 16.59 5.34 -10.89
C VAL A 73 16.39 4.07 -11.73
N SER A 74 15.62 3.11 -11.23
CA SER A 74 15.38 1.85 -11.91
C SER A 74 13.91 1.72 -12.31
N SER A 75 13.67 1.00 -13.39
CA SER A 75 12.33 0.62 -13.82
C SER A 75 12.33 -0.88 -14.11
N HIS A 76 11.51 -1.63 -13.39
CA HIS A 76 11.32 -3.06 -13.59
C HIS A 76 9.84 -3.31 -13.91
N LEU A 77 9.58 -4.05 -14.99
CA LEU A 77 8.25 -4.52 -15.35
C LEU A 77 8.03 -5.88 -14.67
N VAL A 78 7.35 -5.89 -13.53
CA VAL A 78 7.06 -7.12 -12.78
C VAL A 78 5.61 -7.13 -12.29
N GLY A 79 5.00 -8.31 -12.32
CA GLY A 79 3.62 -8.53 -11.94
C GLY A 79 2.63 -8.21 -13.07
N PRO A 80 1.33 -8.20 -12.76
CA PRO A 80 0.28 -7.85 -13.71
C PRO A 80 0.38 -6.38 -14.17
N ASP A 81 -0.21 -6.07 -15.33
CA ASP A 81 -0.27 -4.70 -15.84
C ASP A 81 -0.93 -3.77 -14.82
N THR A 82 -2.15 -4.12 -14.38
CA THR A 82 -2.85 -3.41 -13.32
C THR A 82 -2.83 -4.21 -12.01
N LYS A 83 -2.60 -3.51 -10.91
CA LYS A 83 -2.34 -4.11 -9.60
C LYS A 83 -2.88 -3.24 -8.46
N SER A 84 -3.13 -3.85 -7.31
CA SER A 84 -3.69 -3.17 -6.13
C SER A 84 -2.73 -2.13 -5.57
N LEU A 85 -3.27 -1.07 -4.97
CA LEU A 85 -2.47 -0.01 -4.34
C LEU A 85 -1.96 -0.46 -2.96
N PRO A 86 -0.79 0.01 -2.53
CA PRO A 86 -0.23 -0.41 -1.26
C PRO A 86 -0.72 0.43 -0.08
N ASN A 87 -0.93 -0.20 1.07
CA ASN A 87 -1.20 0.45 2.35
C ASN A 87 -0.02 0.34 3.34
N ARG A 88 1.04 -0.41 3.00
CA ARG A 88 2.22 -0.58 3.84
C ARG A 88 3.49 -0.71 3.01
N MET A 89 4.61 -0.29 3.56
CA MET A 89 5.95 -0.47 3.00
C MET A 89 6.93 -1.01 4.04
N SER A 90 7.76 -1.98 3.68
CA SER A 90 8.94 -2.38 4.44
C SER A 90 10.19 -2.09 3.62
N ILE A 91 11.23 -1.55 4.25
CA ILE A 91 12.49 -1.28 3.56
C ILE A 91 13.67 -1.44 4.50
N SER A 92 14.76 -1.97 3.96
CA SER A 92 16.09 -1.98 4.57
C SER A 92 17.09 -1.45 3.55
N PHE A 93 17.99 -0.58 3.99
CA PHE A 93 18.99 0.02 3.12
C PHE A 93 20.30 0.25 3.87
N PHE A 94 21.37 0.36 3.10
CA PHE A 94 22.69 0.75 3.57
C PHE A 94 22.94 2.23 3.24
N SER A 95 23.33 3.03 4.24
CA SER A 95 23.77 4.41 4.09
C SER A 95 25.29 4.45 3.92
N TYR A 96 25.77 4.88 2.75
CA TYR A 96 27.22 5.00 2.51
C TYR A 96 27.85 6.16 3.29
N THR A 97 27.06 7.22 3.56
CA THR A 97 27.56 8.39 4.29
C THR A 97 27.80 8.08 5.77
N GLU A 98 27.03 7.15 6.33
CA GLU A 98 27.06 6.83 7.76
C GLU A 98 27.65 5.46 8.07
N ASP A 99 27.95 4.66 7.03
CA ASP A 99 28.43 3.28 7.12
C ASP A 99 27.52 2.40 8.00
N LYS A 100 26.21 2.51 7.78
CA LYS A 100 25.18 1.87 8.62
C LYS A 100 24.04 1.26 7.82
N PHE A 101 23.49 0.19 8.37
CA PHE A 101 22.24 -0.40 7.91
C PHE A 101 21.06 0.18 8.68
N TYR A 102 19.99 0.46 7.95
CA TYR A 102 18.71 0.91 8.48
C TYR A 102 17.61 -0.01 8.00
N GLN A 103 16.56 -0.13 8.81
CA GLN A 103 15.34 -0.87 8.47
C GLN A 103 14.14 -0.13 9.06
N GLY A 104 13.02 -0.17 8.35
CA GLY A 104 11.76 0.35 8.84
C GLY A 104 10.57 -0.28 8.13
N GLU A 105 9.44 -0.25 8.83
CA GLU A 105 8.13 -0.55 8.29
C GLU A 105 7.24 0.66 8.52
N PHE A 106 6.42 0.98 7.52
CA PHE A 106 5.65 2.21 7.46
C PHE A 106 4.26 1.91 6.94
N ASP A 107 3.25 2.38 7.66
CA ASP A 107 1.90 2.49 7.12
C ASP A 107 1.86 3.64 6.11
N LEU A 108 1.20 3.39 4.98
CA LEU A 108 1.01 4.36 3.93
C LEU A 108 -0.39 4.97 4.04
N PRO A 109 -0.57 6.26 3.69
CA PRO A 109 -1.87 6.93 3.74
C PRO A 109 -2.76 6.43 2.60
N TYR A 110 -3.32 5.22 2.75
CA TYR A 110 -4.00 4.47 1.69
C TYR A 110 -5.11 5.27 1.01
N ASP A 111 -6.02 5.88 1.78
CA ASP A 111 -7.13 6.67 1.24
C ASP A 111 -6.65 7.85 0.38
N LYS A 112 -5.52 8.47 0.77
CA LYS A 112 -4.90 9.54 -0.01
C LYS A 112 -4.31 9.00 -1.32
N ILE A 113 -3.68 7.83 -1.29
CA ILE A 113 -3.11 7.20 -2.48
C ILE A 113 -4.24 6.85 -3.46
N VAL A 114 -5.31 6.18 -2.99
CA VAL A 114 -6.48 5.85 -3.80
C VAL A 114 -7.04 7.11 -4.46
N ARG A 115 -7.29 8.17 -3.67
CA ARG A 115 -7.79 9.45 -4.20
C ARG A 115 -6.86 10.05 -5.27
N LEU A 116 -5.55 10.03 -5.07
CA LEU A 116 -4.58 10.58 -6.04
C LEU A 116 -4.54 9.77 -7.36
N PHE A 117 -4.79 8.46 -7.29
CA PHE A 117 -4.88 7.62 -8.48
C PHE A 117 -6.21 7.77 -9.22
N ASP A 118 -7.30 7.99 -8.49
CA ASP A 118 -8.64 8.20 -9.07
C ASP A 118 -8.82 9.61 -9.67
N GLU A 119 -8.36 10.65 -8.95
CA GLU A 119 -8.54 12.06 -9.36
C GLU A 119 -7.38 12.57 -10.23
N GLY A 120 -6.25 11.87 -10.24
CA GLY A 120 -4.98 12.40 -10.73
C GLY A 120 -4.38 13.44 -9.77
N TYR A 121 -3.16 13.89 -10.06
CA TYR A 121 -2.53 14.96 -9.30
C TYR A 121 -1.64 15.85 -10.17
N PHE A 122 -1.52 17.12 -9.79
CA PHE A 122 -0.55 18.03 -10.38
C PHE A 122 0.76 18.01 -9.58
N SER A 123 1.87 17.71 -10.24
CA SER A 123 3.21 17.88 -9.68
C SER A 123 3.84 19.13 -10.28
N PRO A 124 4.12 20.19 -9.51
CA PRO A 124 4.82 21.38 -10.02
C PRO A 124 6.28 21.10 -10.48
N LYS A 125 6.76 19.86 -10.30
CA LYS A 125 8.12 19.41 -10.60
C LYS A 125 8.19 18.53 -11.84
N GLU A 126 7.08 18.35 -12.55
CA GLU A 126 6.98 17.69 -13.86
C GLU A 126 6.42 18.66 -14.91
#